data_AF-A0A4R2LV63-F1
#
_entry.id   AF-A0A4R2LV63-F1
#
_cell.length_a   1.000
_cell.length_b   1.000
_cell.length_c   1.000
_cell.angle_alpha   90.00
_cell.angle_beta   90.00
_cell.angle_gamma   90.00
#
_symmetry.space_group_name_H-M   'P 1'
#
loop_
_entity.id
_entity.type
_entity.pdbx_description
1 polymer ?
#
loop_
_entity_poly.entity_id
_entity_poly.type
_entity_poly.pdbx_seq_one_letter_code
_entity_poly.pdbx_strand_id
1 'polypeptide(L)'
;MNTPNDHKPRPALPRRRFLQTAAGLASVIALPSWLAGCGGSGGDDDRPLRLAVLSDVHLYDSTTLGTSSELDAYLLQDRKMIKESVEIFDAALAAIVAAKPDALLISGDLTKDGERVNHELLATRLQALRAQGVRAYVIPGNHDVANPDAKDFSTVPATAAETVDAAAFATIYARCGYGDAIARDPASLSYVAELGEGVWLFAIDSCRYAESADPSTPITAGRVRAATLTWLQSWLAKARERGIAAIGTMHHGLIEHFPGQSSFFPEYLVEDRETLAAAFAAAGLTVVFTGHYHAQDIVRASYDGVMVHDVETGSTVTAPSPYRLVTIDRAAGTLAITSGTVESTSSHPSDFIAWSQDYLETGLETLVAAMLTAAPYSLPEATVAALVPLIVPAMVAHYAGDEQLDDASVLATLQAMAQSTDPMTAMLGGFVLGLWNDPQPGDNTLSITL
;
A
#
# COMPACT_ATOMS: atom_id res chain seq x y z
N MET A 1 -41.19 3.91 -64.35
CA MET A 1 -40.31 3.74 -65.52
C MET A 1 -39.34 2.61 -65.19
N ASN A 2 -39.25 1.67 -66.12
CA ASN A 2 -38.76 0.29 -65.95
C ASN A 2 -37.26 0.15 -65.61
N THR A 3 -36.99 -0.85 -64.76
CA THR A 3 -35.80 -1.71 -64.64
C THR A 3 -35.30 -2.25 -66.01
N PRO A 4 -34.07 -2.83 -66.18
CA PRO A 4 -33.56 -3.90 -65.31
C PRO A 4 -32.03 -4.18 -65.22
N ASN A 5 -31.69 -5.09 -64.30
CA ASN A 5 -30.79 -6.27 -64.37
C ASN A 5 -29.50 -6.21 -65.23
N ASP A 6 -28.41 -6.93 -64.98
CA ASP A 6 -28.16 -8.19 -64.26
C ASP A 6 -26.64 -8.45 -64.16
N HIS A 7 -26.30 -9.55 -63.48
CA HIS A 7 -25.11 -10.42 -63.67
C HIS A 7 -23.89 -10.33 -62.72
N LYS A 8 -23.90 -11.21 -61.72
CA LYS A 8 -22.80 -12.18 -61.43
C LYS A 8 -22.97 -13.42 -62.36
N PRO A 9 -22.04 -14.41 -62.52
CA PRO A 9 -20.85 -14.80 -61.73
C PRO A 9 -19.56 -15.23 -62.53
N ARG A 10 -18.52 -15.67 -61.79
CA ARG A 10 -17.22 -16.35 -62.16
C ARG A 10 -17.39 -17.61 -63.07
N PRO A 11 -16.36 -18.35 -63.60
CA PRO A 11 -14.93 -18.50 -63.21
C PRO A 11 -13.88 -18.77 -64.34
N ALA A 12 -12.59 -18.91 -63.99
CA ALA A 12 -11.69 -20.04 -64.38
C ALA A 12 -10.19 -19.77 -64.08
N LEU A 13 -9.53 -20.77 -63.49
CA LEU A 13 -8.08 -20.90 -63.30
C LEU A 13 -7.38 -21.33 -64.62
N PRO A 14 -6.04 -21.20 -64.70
CA PRO A 14 -5.26 -22.41 -64.92
C PRO A 14 -3.98 -22.54 -64.07
N ARG A 15 -3.60 -23.81 -63.90
CA ARG A 15 -2.41 -24.36 -63.22
C ARG A 15 -1.12 -24.17 -64.04
N ARG A 16 0.03 -23.98 -63.36
CA ARG A 16 1.35 -24.67 -63.54
C ARG A 16 2.41 -23.98 -62.66
N ARG A 17 2.91 -24.66 -61.62
CA ARG A 17 4.15 -25.48 -61.53
C ARG A 17 5.41 -24.67 -61.14
N PHE A 18 5.91 -25.00 -59.94
CA PHE A 18 7.32 -25.21 -59.53
C PHE A 18 8.39 -24.21 -59.97
N LEU A 19 9.04 -23.56 -58.98
CA LEU A 19 10.48 -23.73 -58.71
C LEU A 19 10.87 -23.18 -57.33
N GLN A 20 11.82 -23.88 -56.71
CA GLN A 20 12.39 -23.68 -55.39
C GLN A 20 13.31 -22.45 -55.33
N THR A 21 13.42 -21.82 -54.15
CA THR A 21 14.63 -21.20 -53.52
C THR A 21 14.13 -20.50 -52.24
N ALA A 22 14.44 -21.00 -51.04
CA ALA A 22 15.67 -20.79 -50.27
C ALA A 22 15.92 -19.33 -49.84
N ALA A 23 16.13 -19.18 -48.53
CA ALA A 23 16.74 -18.05 -47.79
C ALA A 23 15.84 -16.88 -47.34
N GLY A 24 15.95 -16.55 -46.05
CA GLY A 24 15.75 -15.19 -45.54
C GLY A 24 14.78 -15.04 -44.38
N LEU A 25 15.18 -15.46 -43.17
CA LEU A 25 14.69 -14.85 -41.93
C LEU A 25 15.15 -13.39 -41.93
N ALA A 26 14.24 -12.43 -41.90
CA ALA A 26 14.54 -11.04 -41.57
C ALA A 26 13.42 -10.50 -40.68
N SER A 27 13.60 -10.69 -39.38
CA SER A 27 12.83 -10.02 -38.34
C SER A 27 13.20 -8.53 -38.38
N VAL A 28 12.21 -7.69 -38.64
CA VAL A 28 12.34 -6.23 -38.55
C VAL A 28 12.42 -5.86 -37.06
N ILE A 29 13.63 -5.63 -36.56
CA ILE A 29 13.85 -4.96 -35.28
C ILE A 29 13.82 -3.45 -35.58
N ALA A 30 12.74 -2.79 -35.18
CA ALA A 30 12.69 -1.34 -35.13
C ALA A 30 13.46 -0.87 -33.89
N LEU A 31 14.60 -0.23 -34.10
CA LEU A 31 15.36 0.50 -33.07
C LEU A 31 14.76 1.90 -32.90
N PRO A 32 14.36 2.33 -31.69
CA PRO A 32 14.08 3.74 -31.44
C PRO A 32 15.39 4.52 -31.44
N SER A 33 15.48 5.51 -32.32
CA SER A 33 16.59 6.45 -32.42
C SER A 33 16.38 7.54 -31.36
N TRP A 34 17.06 7.45 -30.22
CA TRP A 34 17.19 8.59 -29.30
C TRP A 34 18.39 9.42 -29.71
N LEU A 35 18.11 10.60 -30.25
CA LEU A 35 19.11 11.62 -30.57
C LEU A 35 19.63 12.24 -29.27
N ALA A 36 20.95 12.23 -29.14
CA ALA A 36 21.71 12.89 -28.11
C ALA A 36 21.42 14.40 -28.03
N GLY A 37 21.06 14.87 -26.84
CA GLY A 37 21.18 16.26 -26.44
C GLY A 37 22.29 16.39 -25.40
N CYS A 38 23.46 16.90 -25.82
CA CYS A 38 24.51 17.31 -24.90
C CYS A 38 24.28 18.75 -24.44
N GLY A 39 24.41 19.01 -23.14
CA GLY A 39 24.66 20.37 -22.64
C GLY A 39 24.06 20.71 -21.28
N GLY A 40 24.46 20.01 -20.22
CA GLY A 40 24.23 20.41 -18.84
C GLY A 40 25.38 19.89 -17.97
N SER A 41 26.03 20.80 -17.25
CA SER A 41 27.27 20.59 -16.48
C SER A 41 27.18 19.48 -15.46
N GLY A 42 28.13 18.54 -15.52
CA GLY A 42 28.30 17.48 -14.53
C GLY A 42 28.66 17.99 -13.13
N GLY A 43 27.93 17.44 -12.17
CA GLY A 43 28.33 17.18 -10.80
C GLY A 43 27.62 15.89 -10.38
N ASP A 44 28.31 14.99 -9.69
CA ASP A 44 27.80 13.71 -9.13
C ASP A 44 26.31 13.81 -8.76
N ASP A 45 25.39 13.02 -9.34
CA ASP A 45 25.22 11.64 -8.94
C ASP A 45 24.32 10.89 -9.98
N ASP A 46 24.92 10.20 -10.95
CA ASP A 46 24.20 9.26 -11.83
C ASP A 46 23.86 7.94 -11.08
N ARG A 47 23.91 7.97 -9.74
CA ARG A 47 23.63 6.82 -8.91
C ARG A 47 22.12 6.66 -8.72
N PRO A 48 21.64 5.41 -8.64
CA PRO A 48 20.25 5.15 -8.32
C PRO A 48 19.81 5.81 -7.00
N LEU A 49 18.61 6.38 -7.01
CA LEU A 49 17.94 6.91 -5.82
C LEU A 49 17.47 5.75 -4.95
N ARG A 50 17.79 5.78 -3.65
CA ARG A 50 17.44 4.73 -2.71
C ARG A 50 16.41 5.23 -1.71
N LEU A 51 15.29 4.52 -1.59
CA LEU A 51 14.22 4.85 -0.65
C LEU A 51 14.03 3.70 0.34
N ALA A 52 13.58 4.03 1.54
CA ALA A 52 12.88 3.10 2.41
C ALA A 52 11.40 3.49 2.46
N VAL A 53 10.52 2.50 2.61
CA VAL A 53 9.07 2.73 2.77
C VAL A 53 8.59 1.95 3.99
N LEU A 54 7.81 2.64 4.83
CA LEU A 54 7.03 2.11 5.93
C LEU A 54 5.57 2.45 5.72
N SER A 55 4.68 1.75 6.43
CA SER A 55 3.30 2.18 6.61
C SER A 55 2.78 1.72 7.97
N ASP A 56 1.68 2.33 8.41
CA ASP A 56 0.88 1.88 9.55
C ASP A 56 1.73 1.64 10.79
N VAL A 57 2.50 2.67 11.15
CA VAL A 57 3.42 2.64 12.30
C VAL A 57 2.65 2.62 13.62
N HIS A 58 1.48 3.25 13.65
CA HIS A 58 0.60 3.32 14.82
C HIS A 58 1.34 3.60 16.12
N LEU A 59 2.25 4.58 16.09
CA LEU A 59 3.11 4.89 17.22
C LEU A 59 2.26 5.27 18.44
N TYR A 60 2.56 4.67 19.60
CA TYR A 60 1.88 4.92 20.86
C TYR A 60 2.88 5.10 22.00
N ASP A 61 2.97 6.32 22.55
CA ASP A 61 3.79 6.65 23.70
C ASP A 61 3.12 6.20 25.00
N SER A 62 3.30 4.93 25.35
CA SER A 62 2.82 4.36 26.61
C SER A 62 3.45 5.00 27.86
N THR A 63 4.57 5.72 27.72
CA THR A 63 5.20 6.41 28.85
C THR A 63 4.48 7.70 29.21
N THR A 64 3.92 8.39 28.20
CA THR A 64 3.18 9.63 28.39
C THR A 64 1.67 9.39 28.53
N LEU A 65 1.09 8.56 27.67
CA LEU A 65 -0.36 8.26 27.64
C LEU A 65 -0.74 7.09 28.55
N GLY A 66 0.23 6.47 29.22
CA GLY A 66 0.00 5.37 30.15
C GLY A 66 -0.47 4.08 29.49
N THR A 67 -0.79 3.12 30.34
CA THR A 67 -1.45 1.87 29.97
C THR A 67 -2.52 1.56 31.02
N SER A 68 -3.57 0.85 30.63
CA SER A 68 -4.64 0.44 31.55
C SER A 68 -5.32 -0.83 31.09
N SER A 69 -6.18 -1.39 31.96
CA SER A 69 -7.04 -2.52 31.61
C SER A 69 -7.99 -2.24 30.45
N GLU A 70 -8.31 -0.98 30.15
CA GLU A 70 -9.12 -0.62 28.98
C GLU A 70 -8.32 -0.72 27.69
N LEU A 71 -7.04 -0.29 27.70
CA LEU A 71 -6.13 -0.54 26.57
C LEU A 71 -5.89 -2.05 26.39
N ASP A 72 -5.70 -2.79 27.48
CA ASP A 72 -5.53 -4.25 27.42
C ASP A 72 -6.75 -4.92 26.79
N ALA A 73 -7.96 -4.52 27.20
CA ALA A 73 -9.20 -5.05 26.65
C ALA A 73 -9.37 -4.74 25.15
N TYR A 74 -8.95 -3.55 24.72
CA TYR A 74 -8.89 -3.18 23.30
C TYR A 74 -7.93 -4.11 22.53
N LEU A 75 -6.72 -4.31 23.06
CA LEU A 75 -5.67 -5.10 22.38
C LEU A 75 -5.96 -6.61 22.33
N LEU A 76 -6.83 -7.14 23.21
CA LEU A 76 -7.24 -8.55 23.15
C LEU A 76 -7.92 -8.93 21.83
N GLN A 77 -8.48 -7.96 21.11
CA GLN A 77 -9.13 -8.16 19.81
C GLN A 77 -8.36 -7.49 18.67
N ASP A 78 -7.11 -7.11 18.91
CA ASP A 78 -6.25 -6.46 17.93
C ASP A 78 -5.02 -7.33 17.65
N ARG A 79 -4.53 -7.25 16.43
CA ARG A 79 -3.30 -7.89 15.97
C ARG A 79 -2.08 -6.96 16.08
N LYS A 80 -2.31 -5.66 16.33
CA LYS A 80 -1.29 -4.62 16.41
C LYS A 80 -0.58 -4.66 17.78
N MET A 81 0.75 -4.69 17.76
CA MET A 81 1.64 -4.62 18.93
C MET A 81 1.80 -3.16 19.41
N ILE A 82 0.69 -2.53 19.80
CA ILE A 82 0.62 -1.08 20.08
C ILE A 82 1.52 -0.67 21.26
N LYS A 83 1.62 -1.49 22.31
CA LYS A 83 2.44 -1.18 23.49
C LYS A 83 3.94 -1.17 23.15
N GLU A 84 4.33 -1.99 22.19
CA GLU A 84 5.70 -2.18 21.71
C GLU A 84 6.01 -1.27 20.49
N SER A 85 5.03 -0.52 19.99
CA SER A 85 5.14 0.28 18.76
C SER A 85 6.37 1.20 18.71
N VAL A 86 6.75 1.82 19.84
CA VAL A 86 7.93 2.70 19.92
C VAL A 86 9.22 1.92 19.71
N GLU A 87 9.40 0.76 20.36
CA GLU A 87 10.63 -0.02 20.21
C GLU A 87 10.72 -0.72 18.85
N ILE A 88 9.57 -1.13 18.30
CA ILE A 88 9.47 -1.68 16.95
C ILE A 88 9.84 -0.61 15.91
N PHE A 89 9.30 0.60 16.05
CA PHE A 89 9.63 1.71 15.15
C PHE A 89 11.11 2.12 15.26
N ASP A 90 11.65 2.21 16.48
CA ASP A 90 13.07 2.52 16.69
C ASP A 90 13.98 1.43 16.07
N ALA A 91 13.60 0.15 16.14
CA ALA A 91 14.31 -0.96 15.50
C ALA A 91 14.22 -0.91 13.96
N ALA A 92 13.04 -0.63 13.41
CA ALA A 92 12.85 -0.42 11.97
C ALA A 92 13.71 0.75 11.46
N LEU A 93 13.72 1.88 12.17
CA LEU A 93 14.58 3.02 11.83
C LEU A 93 16.07 2.66 11.86
N ALA A 94 16.52 1.84 12.83
CA ALA A 94 17.90 1.38 12.88
C ALA A 94 18.27 0.51 11.66
N ALA A 95 17.41 -0.42 11.27
CA ALA A 95 17.59 -1.25 10.08
C ALA A 95 17.63 -0.40 8.79
N ILE A 96 16.72 0.58 8.69
CA ILE A 96 16.66 1.55 7.59
C ILE A 96 17.94 2.38 7.51
N VAL A 97 18.43 2.92 8.63
CA VAL A 97 19.69 3.68 8.67
C VAL A 97 20.86 2.81 8.19
N ALA A 98 20.91 1.53 8.61
CA ALA A 98 21.95 0.60 8.17
C ALA A 98 21.91 0.34 6.66
N ALA A 99 20.72 0.36 6.04
CA ALA A 99 20.54 0.22 4.61
C ALA A 99 20.98 1.46 3.80
N LYS A 100 21.16 2.63 4.46
CA LYS A 100 21.59 3.91 3.89
C LYS A 100 20.73 4.41 2.71
N PRO A 101 19.40 4.54 2.86
CA PRO A 101 18.58 5.19 1.85
C PRO A 101 18.80 6.70 1.83
N ASP A 102 18.41 7.34 0.74
CA ASP A 102 18.38 8.80 0.59
C ASP A 102 17.15 9.43 1.24
N ALA A 103 16.05 8.66 1.33
CA ALA A 103 14.80 9.08 1.93
C ALA A 103 13.99 7.92 2.51
N LEU A 104 13.16 8.23 3.49
CA LEU A 104 12.12 7.38 4.06
C LEU A 104 10.75 7.96 3.68
N LEU A 105 9.86 7.10 3.18
CA LEU A 105 8.43 7.37 2.99
C LEU A 105 7.63 6.64 4.07
N ILE A 106 6.60 7.29 4.63
CA ILE A 106 5.61 6.62 5.49
C ILE A 106 4.20 6.87 4.92
N SER A 107 3.55 5.80 4.46
CA SER A 107 2.27 5.83 3.74
C SER A 107 1.04 5.91 4.65
N GLY A 108 1.10 6.71 5.72
CA GLY A 108 -0.04 6.94 6.62
C GLY A 108 -0.05 6.07 7.89
N ASP A 109 -1.08 6.30 8.69
CA ASP A 109 -1.31 5.74 10.02
C ASP A 109 -0.05 5.79 10.89
N LEU A 110 0.42 7.02 11.07
CA LEU A 110 1.64 7.34 11.80
C LEU A 110 1.48 7.04 13.29
N THR A 111 0.29 7.26 13.83
CA THR A 111 -0.04 7.18 15.27
C THR A 111 -1.17 6.19 15.53
N LYS A 112 -1.34 5.75 16.79
CA LYS A 112 -2.45 4.85 17.16
C LYS A 112 -3.79 5.47 16.80
N ASP A 113 -4.11 6.64 17.37
CA ASP A 113 -5.38 7.34 17.15
C ASP A 113 -5.22 8.87 17.10
N GLY A 114 -4.16 9.36 16.46
CA GLY A 114 -4.02 10.80 16.17
C GLY A 114 -3.70 11.63 17.39
N GLU A 115 -3.18 11.04 18.47
CA GLU A 115 -2.78 11.77 19.66
C GLU A 115 -1.62 12.70 19.32
N ARG A 116 -1.73 13.99 19.70
CA ARG A 116 -0.67 14.99 19.47
C ARG A 116 0.68 14.52 20.00
N VAL A 117 0.72 13.92 21.19
CA VAL A 117 1.94 13.41 21.81
C VAL A 117 2.62 12.37 20.92
N ASN A 118 1.85 11.46 20.32
CA ASN A 118 2.37 10.44 19.43
C ASN A 118 2.92 11.05 18.14
N HIS A 119 2.23 12.06 17.58
CA HIS A 119 2.74 12.81 16.44
C HIS A 119 4.07 13.53 16.73
N GLU A 120 4.17 14.19 17.88
CA GLU A 120 5.37 14.92 18.31
C GLU A 120 6.55 13.97 18.58
N LEU A 121 6.27 12.80 19.17
CA LEU A 121 7.27 11.74 19.37
C LEU A 121 7.79 11.22 18.02
N LEU A 122 6.89 10.89 17.09
CA LEU A 122 7.26 10.41 15.76
C LEU A 122 8.07 11.46 15.00
N ALA A 123 7.62 12.73 15.01
CA ALA A 123 8.34 13.82 14.36
C ALA A 123 9.75 14.02 14.95
N THR A 124 9.92 13.83 16.26
CA THR A 124 11.22 13.86 16.92
C THR A 124 12.14 12.74 16.43
N ARG A 125 11.63 11.51 16.30
CA ARG A 125 12.38 10.36 15.74
C ARG A 125 12.78 10.61 14.29
N LEU A 126 11.86 11.11 13.46
CA LEU A 126 12.16 11.47 12.07
C LEU A 126 13.16 12.61 11.96
N GLN A 127 13.16 13.57 12.90
CA GLN A 127 14.19 14.61 12.93
C GLN A 127 15.58 14.02 13.23
N ALA A 128 15.67 13.06 14.13
CA ALA A 128 16.92 12.35 14.42
C ALA A 128 17.41 11.53 13.21
N LEU A 129 16.49 10.87 12.49
CA LEU A 129 16.78 10.21 11.22
C LEU A 129 17.35 11.19 10.17
N ARG A 130 16.71 12.36 10.01
CA ARG A 130 17.17 13.42 9.10
C ARG A 130 18.55 13.96 9.44
N ALA A 131 18.89 14.04 10.72
CA ALA A 131 20.24 14.44 11.15
C ALA A 131 21.33 13.45 10.69
N GLN A 132 20.96 12.22 10.32
CA GLN A 132 21.85 11.20 9.75
C GLN A 132 21.88 11.22 8.20
N GLY A 133 21.21 12.18 7.57
CA GLY A 133 21.22 12.38 6.11
C GLY A 133 20.07 11.71 5.36
N VAL A 134 19.18 11.00 6.04
CA VAL A 134 18.00 10.37 5.43
C VAL A 134 16.82 11.33 5.47
N ARG A 135 16.33 11.80 4.32
CA ARG A 135 15.12 12.64 4.27
C ARG A 135 13.88 11.83 4.71
N ALA A 136 12.83 12.51 5.14
CA ALA A 136 11.57 11.86 5.51
C ALA A 136 10.41 12.53 4.80
N TYR A 137 9.43 11.75 4.36
CA TYR A 137 8.19 12.22 3.74
C TYR A 137 7.04 11.39 4.31
N VAL A 138 6.00 12.06 4.77
CA VAL A 138 4.83 11.39 5.35
C VAL A 138 3.54 11.92 4.74
N ILE A 139 2.50 11.10 4.77
CA ILE A 139 1.09 11.46 4.57
C ILE A 139 0.30 11.01 5.80
N PRO A 140 -0.90 11.54 6.06
CA PRO A 140 -1.78 10.97 7.09
C PRO A 140 -2.40 9.65 6.60
N GLY A 141 -2.74 8.78 7.54
CA GLY A 141 -3.76 7.72 7.37
C GLY A 141 -5.08 8.09 8.05
N ASN A 142 -6.03 7.16 8.11
CA ASN A 142 -7.35 7.45 8.69
C ASN A 142 -7.31 7.63 10.22
N HIS A 143 -6.24 7.23 10.90
CA HIS A 143 -6.11 7.39 12.35
C HIS A 143 -5.50 8.73 12.78
N ASP A 144 -4.88 9.49 11.87
CA ASP A 144 -3.94 10.54 12.26
C ASP A 144 -4.55 11.93 12.50
N VAL A 145 -5.65 12.28 11.84
CA VAL A 145 -6.13 13.67 11.82
C VAL A 145 -7.55 13.76 12.36
N ALA A 146 -7.76 14.65 13.33
CA ALA A 146 -9.03 14.92 13.98
C ALA A 146 -9.74 13.65 14.48
N ASN A 147 -8.96 12.71 15.02
CA ASN A 147 -9.47 11.42 15.44
C ASN A 147 -10.08 11.51 16.85
N PRO A 148 -11.40 11.24 17.02
CA PRO A 148 -12.06 11.31 18.32
C PRO A 148 -11.71 10.15 19.27
N ASP A 149 -11.06 9.10 18.75
CA ASP A 149 -10.64 7.94 19.52
C ASP A 149 -9.28 8.12 20.20
N ALA A 150 -8.64 9.28 20.05
CA ALA A 150 -7.45 9.67 20.81
C ALA A 150 -7.71 9.55 22.33
N LYS A 151 -6.99 8.65 23.01
CA LYS A 151 -7.14 8.42 24.47
C LYS A 151 -5.83 8.52 25.23
N ASP A 152 -5.97 8.96 26.49
CA ASP A 152 -4.98 8.83 27.55
C ASP A 152 -5.45 7.71 28.50
N PHE A 153 -4.66 6.65 28.58
CA PHE A 153 -4.89 5.45 29.37
C PHE A 153 -4.14 5.47 30.71
N SER A 154 -3.67 6.62 31.20
CA SER A 154 -3.04 6.75 32.53
C SER A 154 -4.02 6.59 33.70
N THR A 155 -5.33 6.66 33.43
CA THR A 155 -6.40 6.46 34.41
C THR A 155 -7.44 5.43 33.94
N VAL A 156 -8.27 4.95 34.88
CA VAL A 156 -9.47 4.15 34.58
C VAL A 156 -10.70 4.88 35.16
N PRO A 157 -11.68 5.29 34.33
CA PRO A 157 -11.72 5.12 32.88
C PRO A 157 -10.66 5.96 32.15
N ALA A 158 -10.31 5.54 30.93
CA ALA A 158 -9.44 6.32 30.04
C ALA A 158 -10.09 7.67 29.72
N THR A 159 -9.26 8.69 29.53
CA THR A 159 -9.71 10.05 29.21
C THR A 159 -9.38 10.40 27.77
N ALA A 160 -9.99 11.45 27.22
CA ALA A 160 -9.65 11.90 25.87
C ALA A 160 -8.25 12.52 25.86
N ALA A 161 -7.41 12.11 24.90
CA ALA A 161 -6.16 12.79 24.61
C ALA A 161 -6.38 13.91 23.59
N GLU A 162 -5.47 14.88 23.56
CA GLU A 162 -5.48 15.91 22.52
C GLU A 162 -5.14 15.29 21.15
N THR A 163 -5.95 15.57 20.13
CA THR A 163 -5.67 15.23 18.72
C THR A 163 -5.25 16.46 17.91
N VAL A 164 -4.82 16.27 16.66
CA VAL A 164 -4.36 17.33 15.77
C VAL A 164 -5.34 17.56 14.62
N ASP A 165 -5.53 18.81 14.20
CA ASP A 165 -6.17 19.11 12.93
C ASP A 165 -5.16 19.05 11.77
N ALA A 166 -5.64 19.21 10.53
CA ALA A 166 -4.78 19.14 9.34
C ALA A 166 -3.68 20.22 9.34
N ALA A 167 -3.94 21.42 9.88
CA ALA A 167 -2.96 22.49 9.92
C ALA A 167 -1.84 22.18 10.93
N ALA A 168 -2.21 21.64 12.10
CA ALA A 168 -1.29 21.16 13.12
C ALA A 168 -0.46 19.97 12.60
N PHE A 169 -1.08 18.99 11.93
CA PHE A 169 -0.38 17.87 11.29
C PHE A 169 0.71 18.37 10.34
N ALA A 170 0.35 19.25 9.39
CA ALA A 170 1.31 19.82 8.45
C ALA A 170 2.41 20.65 9.12
N THR A 171 2.13 21.24 10.29
CA THR A 171 3.11 22.00 11.07
C THR A 171 4.10 21.08 11.78
N ILE A 172 3.60 20.04 12.46
CA ILE A 172 4.42 19.02 13.13
C ILE A 172 5.36 18.36 12.12
N TYR A 173 4.82 18.00 10.96
CA TYR A 173 5.56 17.35 9.88
C TYR A 173 6.12 18.32 8.83
N ALA A 174 6.31 19.60 9.17
CA ALA A 174 6.84 20.59 8.23
C ALA A 174 8.19 20.18 7.61
N ARG A 175 9.04 19.47 8.36
CA ARG A 175 10.35 18.99 7.84
C ARG A 175 10.27 17.63 7.15
N CYS A 176 9.08 17.04 7.06
CA CYS A 176 8.81 15.71 6.55
C CYS A 176 7.95 15.78 5.27
N GLY A 177 8.32 16.66 4.34
CA GLY A 177 7.63 16.90 3.07
C GLY A 177 6.93 18.26 2.99
N TYR A 178 6.11 18.62 3.98
CA TYR A 178 5.19 19.76 3.89
C TYR A 178 5.83 21.15 3.74
N GLY A 179 6.96 21.40 4.38
CA GLY A 179 7.61 22.72 4.45
C GLY A 179 8.43 23.08 3.21
N ASP A 180 9.04 22.06 2.60
CA ASP A 180 9.90 22.21 1.41
C ASP A 180 9.25 21.62 0.14
N ALA A 181 7.93 21.43 0.17
CA ALA A 181 7.18 20.91 -0.96
C ALA A 181 7.28 21.84 -2.18
N ILE A 182 7.41 21.26 -3.37
CA ILE A 182 7.28 21.96 -4.66
C ILE A 182 5.89 22.59 -4.76
N ALA A 183 4.88 21.87 -4.28
CA ALA A 183 3.50 22.29 -4.32
C ALA A 183 2.70 21.63 -3.20
N ARG A 184 1.70 22.34 -2.68
CA ARG A 184 0.69 21.79 -1.77
C ARG A 184 -0.69 21.91 -2.40
N ASP A 185 -1.50 20.88 -2.21
CA ASP A 185 -2.92 20.96 -2.56
C ASP A 185 -3.63 21.87 -1.56
N PRO A 186 -4.39 22.89 -1.98
CA PRO A 186 -5.23 23.67 -1.07
C PRO A 186 -6.42 22.87 -0.50
N ALA A 187 -6.79 21.75 -1.10
CA ALA A 187 -7.98 20.99 -0.74
C ALA A 187 -7.71 19.79 0.19
N SER A 188 -6.46 19.43 0.47
CA SER A 188 -6.10 18.27 1.32
C SER A 188 -4.69 18.42 1.90
N LEU A 189 -4.19 17.40 2.60
CA LEU A 189 -2.78 17.29 3.00
C LEU A 189 -1.89 16.70 1.89
N SER A 190 -2.33 16.70 0.64
CA SER A 190 -1.52 16.28 -0.50
C SER A 190 -0.42 17.30 -0.85
N TYR A 191 0.72 16.82 -1.31
CA TYR A 191 1.83 17.66 -1.77
C TYR A 191 2.70 16.97 -2.82
N VAL A 192 3.47 17.77 -3.55
CA VAL A 192 4.52 17.29 -4.46
C VAL A 192 5.88 17.66 -3.87
N ALA A 193 6.81 16.72 -3.81
CA ALA A 193 8.16 16.95 -3.33
C ALA A 193 9.21 16.30 -4.24
N GLU A 194 10.43 16.81 -4.23
CA GLU A 194 11.55 16.20 -4.94
C GLU A 194 12.19 15.10 -4.08
N LEU A 195 12.16 13.85 -4.57
CA LEU A 195 12.85 12.72 -3.92
C LEU A 195 14.31 12.65 -4.29
N GLY A 196 14.70 13.22 -5.42
CA GLY A 196 16.06 13.21 -5.94
C GLY A 196 16.05 13.84 -7.32
N GLU A 197 17.22 14.04 -7.91
CA GLU A 197 17.31 14.73 -9.20
C GLU A 197 16.44 14.04 -10.25
N GLY A 198 15.39 14.75 -10.67
CA GLY A 198 14.43 14.29 -11.67
C GLY A 198 13.48 13.17 -11.25
N VAL A 199 13.26 12.97 -9.94
CA VAL A 199 12.18 12.13 -9.39
C VAL A 199 11.32 12.95 -8.43
N TRP A 200 10.02 13.03 -8.67
CA TRP A 200 9.06 13.66 -7.77
C TRP A 200 8.18 12.63 -7.06
N LEU A 201 7.97 12.85 -5.77
CA LEU A 201 6.92 12.21 -4.97
C LEU A 201 5.62 12.98 -5.14
N PHE A 202 4.56 12.26 -5.45
CA PHE A 202 3.18 12.70 -5.35
C PHE A 202 2.60 12.07 -4.08
N ALA A 203 2.59 12.86 -3.01
CA ALA A 203 2.07 12.46 -1.70
C ALA A 203 0.57 12.77 -1.64
N ILE A 204 -0.27 11.73 -1.58
CA ILE A 204 -1.71 11.81 -1.80
C ILE A 204 -2.44 11.53 -0.49
N ASP A 205 -3.04 12.57 0.07
CA ASP A 205 -4.00 12.46 1.17
C ASP A 205 -5.34 11.94 0.61
N SER A 206 -5.67 10.71 1.01
CA SER A 206 -6.92 10.02 0.68
C SER A 206 -7.88 9.97 1.87
N CYS A 207 -7.53 10.60 3.00
CA CYS A 207 -8.26 10.44 4.24
C CYS A 207 -9.48 11.37 4.29
N ARG A 208 -10.53 10.90 4.99
CA ARG A 208 -11.84 11.58 5.01
C ARG A 208 -12.12 12.30 6.33
N TYR A 209 -11.09 12.65 7.10
CA TYR A 209 -11.21 13.30 8.41
C TYR A 209 -12.03 14.60 8.40
N ALA A 210 -12.01 15.39 7.31
CA ALA A 210 -12.79 16.63 7.23
C ALA A 210 -14.29 16.41 6.95
N GLU A 211 -14.69 15.17 6.70
CA GLU A 211 -16.05 14.79 6.29
C GLU A 211 -16.82 14.08 7.39
N SER A 212 -16.20 13.88 8.55
CA SER A 212 -16.86 13.15 9.63
C SER A 212 -18.15 13.85 10.04
N ALA A 213 -19.27 13.24 9.65
CA ALA A 213 -20.62 13.70 9.98
C ALA A 213 -20.97 13.39 11.44
N ASP A 214 -20.32 12.37 12.00
CA ASP A 214 -20.39 12.00 13.41
C ASP A 214 -18.99 12.16 14.03
N PRO A 215 -18.76 13.21 14.84
CA PRO A 215 -17.47 13.44 15.47
C PRO A 215 -17.10 12.40 16.53
N SER A 216 -17.85 11.29 16.67
CA SER A 216 -17.57 10.21 17.63
C SER A 216 -16.83 9.01 17.05
N THR A 217 -16.64 8.92 15.73
CA THR A 217 -15.86 7.83 15.10
C THR A 217 -15.03 8.33 13.91
N PRO A 218 -13.78 7.85 13.73
CA PRO A 218 -13.01 8.10 12.52
C PRO A 218 -13.64 7.39 11.31
N ILE A 219 -13.42 7.95 10.11
CA ILE A 219 -13.86 7.31 8.85
C ILE A 219 -12.71 6.45 8.31
N THR A 220 -12.91 5.13 8.27
CA THR A 220 -11.94 4.16 7.74
C THR A 220 -11.76 4.23 6.23
N ALA A 221 -12.82 4.59 5.49
CA ALA A 221 -12.80 4.59 4.03
C ALA A 221 -12.05 5.78 3.42
N GLY A 222 -11.40 5.56 2.28
CA GLY A 222 -10.61 6.57 1.58
C GLY A 222 -11.33 7.22 0.41
N ARG A 223 -10.94 8.45 0.06
CA ARG A 223 -11.33 9.13 -1.18
C ARG A 223 -10.29 10.18 -1.60
N VAL A 224 -9.97 10.22 -2.89
CA VAL A 224 -9.32 11.39 -3.51
C VAL A 224 -10.39 12.37 -4.00
N ARG A 225 -10.40 13.60 -3.45
CA ARG A 225 -11.38 14.63 -3.84
C ARG A 225 -11.18 15.05 -5.30
N ALA A 226 -12.26 15.42 -5.98
CA ALA A 226 -12.19 15.88 -7.38
C ALA A 226 -11.25 17.09 -7.57
N ALA A 227 -11.20 18.02 -6.60
CA ALA A 227 -10.27 19.15 -6.61
C ALA A 227 -8.81 18.68 -6.51
N THR A 228 -8.53 17.73 -5.60
CA THR A 228 -7.22 17.10 -5.42
C THR A 228 -6.81 16.33 -6.67
N LEU A 229 -7.70 15.56 -7.30
CA LEU A 229 -7.42 14.85 -8.56
C LEU A 229 -7.07 15.82 -9.70
N THR A 230 -7.84 16.91 -9.83
CA THR A 230 -7.56 17.96 -10.82
C THR A 230 -6.18 18.60 -10.58
N TRP A 231 -5.86 18.88 -9.31
CA TRP A 231 -4.56 19.41 -8.91
C TRP A 231 -3.42 18.41 -9.22
N LEU A 232 -3.59 17.13 -8.88
CA LEU A 232 -2.62 16.05 -9.18
C LEU A 232 -2.34 15.94 -10.68
N GLN A 233 -3.40 15.89 -11.50
CA GLN A 233 -3.27 15.83 -12.97
C GLN A 233 -2.48 17.01 -13.53
N SER A 234 -2.66 18.22 -12.96
CA SER A 234 -1.91 19.40 -13.37
C SER A 234 -0.41 19.30 -13.07
N TRP A 235 -0.04 18.68 -11.94
CA TRP A 235 1.36 18.51 -11.55
C TRP A 235 2.03 17.32 -12.24
N LEU A 236 1.29 16.24 -12.49
CA LEU A 236 1.75 15.13 -13.32
C LEU A 236 2.01 15.58 -14.75
N ALA A 237 1.16 16.45 -15.32
CA ALA A 237 1.42 17.06 -16.62
C ALA A 237 2.72 17.87 -16.64
N LYS A 238 2.99 18.68 -15.60
CA LYS A 238 4.25 19.43 -15.45
C LYS A 238 5.47 18.50 -15.29
N ALA A 239 5.33 17.41 -14.55
CA ALA A 239 6.39 16.41 -14.38
C ALA A 239 6.76 15.81 -15.74
N ARG A 240 5.74 15.38 -16.51
CA ARG A 240 5.91 14.84 -17.86
C ARG A 240 6.55 15.84 -18.82
N GLU A 241 6.10 17.09 -18.83
CA GLU A 241 6.69 18.17 -19.65
C GLU A 241 8.17 18.40 -19.35
N ARG A 242 8.61 18.10 -18.12
CA ARG A 242 9.98 18.28 -17.64
C ARG A 242 10.81 16.99 -17.66
N GLY A 243 10.25 15.87 -18.10
CA GLY A 243 10.93 14.56 -18.07
C GLY A 243 11.24 14.07 -16.65
N ILE A 244 10.41 14.44 -15.68
CA ILE A 244 10.53 14.03 -14.28
C ILE A 244 9.76 12.72 -14.07
N ALA A 245 10.40 11.74 -13.43
CA ALA A 245 9.74 10.49 -13.03
C ALA A 245 8.79 10.74 -11.85
N ALA A 246 7.59 10.18 -11.89
CA ALA A 246 6.56 10.35 -10.87
C ALA A 246 6.40 9.07 -10.04
N ILE A 247 6.48 9.20 -8.71
CA ILE A 247 6.24 8.13 -7.75
C ILE A 247 5.09 8.56 -6.83
N GLY A 248 4.12 7.69 -6.60
CA GLY A 248 2.96 7.98 -5.74
C GLY A 248 3.12 7.39 -4.36
N THR A 249 2.54 8.04 -3.36
CA THR A 249 2.18 7.42 -2.07
C THR A 249 0.77 7.84 -1.69
N MET A 250 -0.03 6.90 -1.21
CA MET A 250 -1.41 7.10 -0.78
C MET A 250 -1.71 6.08 0.31
N HIS A 251 -2.47 6.42 1.34
CA HIS A 251 -2.69 5.48 2.44
C HIS A 251 -3.53 4.25 2.03
N HIS A 252 -4.69 4.50 1.42
CA HIS A 252 -5.63 3.45 1.01
C HIS A 252 -5.18 2.75 -0.28
N GLY A 253 -5.55 1.48 -0.44
CA GLY A 253 -5.28 0.71 -1.66
C GLY A 253 -6.00 1.27 -2.90
N LEU A 254 -5.34 1.19 -4.05
CA LEU A 254 -5.79 1.60 -5.38
C LEU A 254 -6.30 0.41 -6.21
N ILE A 255 -5.75 -0.78 -6.01
CA ILE A 255 -6.11 -2.03 -6.70
C ILE A 255 -6.48 -3.06 -5.63
N GLU A 256 -7.31 -4.04 -5.97
CA GLU A 256 -7.57 -5.16 -5.05
C GLU A 256 -6.31 -6.01 -4.90
N HIS A 257 -5.84 -6.18 -3.67
CA HIS A 257 -4.71 -7.02 -3.28
C HIS A 257 -5.06 -8.50 -3.19
N PHE A 258 -6.35 -8.83 -3.18
CA PHE A 258 -6.81 -10.20 -3.43
C PHE A 258 -8.19 -10.20 -4.10
N PRO A 259 -8.53 -11.27 -4.85
CA PRO A 259 -9.83 -11.35 -5.53
C PRO A 259 -11.00 -11.16 -4.57
N GLY A 260 -11.80 -10.11 -4.81
CA GLY A 260 -13.01 -9.84 -4.05
C GLY A 260 -12.79 -8.99 -2.80
N GLN A 261 -11.60 -8.44 -2.57
CA GLN A 261 -11.33 -7.52 -1.46
C GLN A 261 -12.37 -6.41 -1.35
N SER A 262 -12.80 -5.80 -2.46
CA SER A 262 -13.83 -4.74 -2.44
C SER A 262 -15.21 -5.20 -1.96
N SER A 263 -15.48 -6.50 -1.90
CA SER A 263 -16.73 -7.05 -1.38
C SER A 263 -16.67 -7.31 0.13
N PHE A 264 -15.50 -7.65 0.65
CA PHE A 264 -15.29 -7.98 2.06
C PHE A 264 -14.80 -6.78 2.88
N PHE A 265 -13.97 -5.95 2.26
CA PHE A 265 -13.15 -4.90 2.87
C PHE A 265 -13.11 -3.64 1.99
N PRO A 266 -14.26 -3.13 1.49
CA PRO A 266 -14.29 -1.96 0.62
C PRO A 266 -13.64 -0.71 1.21
N GLU A 267 -13.68 -0.55 2.53
CA GLU A 267 -13.13 0.57 3.27
C GLU A 267 -11.59 0.66 3.22
N TYR A 268 -10.92 -0.44 2.88
CA TYR A 268 -9.46 -0.46 2.74
C TYR A 268 -8.99 0.02 1.37
N LEU A 269 -9.93 0.17 0.43
CA LEU A 269 -9.68 0.68 -0.91
C LEU A 269 -10.21 2.11 -1.04
N VAL A 270 -9.54 2.89 -1.87
CA VAL A 270 -9.99 4.25 -2.19
C VAL A 270 -11.30 4.24 -3.00
N GLU A 271 -12.21 5.17 -2.69
CA GLU A 271 -13.44 5.37 -3.45
C GLU A 271 -13.15 5.60 -4.95
N ASP A 272 -14.00 5.05 -5.82
CA ASP A 272 -13.88 5.11 -7.29
C ASP A 272 -12.54 4.58 -7.85
N ARG A 273 -11.92 3.60 -7.16
CA ARG A 273 -10.58 3.06 -7.46
C ARG A 273 -10.27 2.80 -8.94
N GLU A 274 -11.20 2.21 -9.71
CA GLU A 274 -10.96 1.90 -11.13
C GLU A 274 -10.83 3.18 -11.98
N THR A 275 -11.65 4.19 -11.69
CA THR A 275 -11.58 5.49 -12.38
C THR A 275 -10.32 6.23 -11.98
N LEU A 276 -9.95 6.18 -10.70
CA LEU A 276 -8.74 6.82 -10.20
C LEU A 276 -7.47 6.17 -10.77
N ALA A 277 -7.40 4.84 -10.79
CA ALA A 277 -6.27 4.10 -11.35
C ALA A 277 -6.11 4.37 -12.85
N ALA A 278 -7.22 4.41 -13.60
CA ALA A 278 -7.19 4.82 -15.02
C ALA A 278 -6.70 6.28 -15.20
N ALA A 279 -7.10 7.20 -14.31
CA ALA A 279 -6.64 8.58 -14.35
C ALA A 279 -5.14 8.71 -14.01
N PHE A 280 -4.63 7.92 -13.06
CA PHE A 280 -3.22 7.85 -12.72
C PHE A 280 -2.39 7.28 -13.87
N ALA A 281 -2.85 6.17 -14.46
CA ALA A 281 -2.24 5.55 -15.63
C ALA A 281 -2.12 6.55 -16.80
N ALA A 282 -3.21 7.22 -17.15
CA ALA A 282 -3.24 8.22 -18.23
C ALA A 282 -2.33 9.44 -17.94
N ALA A 283 -2.11 9.76 -16.67
CA ALA A 283 -1.23 10.84 -16.25
C ALA A 283 0.25 10.42 -16.12
N GLY A 284 0.56 9.12 -16.24
CA GLY A 284 1.92 8.57 -16.11
C GLY A 284 2.35 8.27 -14.68
N LEU A 285 1.40 8.15 -13.74
CA LEU A 285 1.65 7.68 -12.38
C LEU A 285 1.37 6.17 -12.32
N THR A 286 2.43 5.37 -12.40
CA THR A 286 2.34 3.91 -12.60
C THR A 286 2.79 3.09 -11.39
N VAL A 287 3.30 3.73 -10.34
CA VAL A 287 3.70 3.09 -9.08
C VAL A 287 3.18 3.93 -7.94
N VAL A 288 2.38 3.32 -7.06
CA VAL A 288 1.84 3.95 -5.86
C VAL A 288 2.17 3.07 -4.65
N PHE A 289 2.84 3.63 -3.65
CA PHE A 289 3.08 2.97 -2.38
C PHE A 289 1.90 3.20 -1.43
N THR A 290 1.30 2.12 -0.94
CA THR A 290 0.09 2.11 -0.10
C THR A 290 0.33 1.36 1.21
N GLY A 291 -0.72 1.28 2.05
CA GLY A 291 -0.76 0.61 3.35
C GLY A 291 -2.21 0.31 3.72
N HIS A 292 -2.60 0.58 4.97
CA HIS A 292 -3.99 0.53 5.48
C HIS A 292 -4.56 -0.88 5.73
N TYR A 293 -4.41 -1.84 4.80
CA TYR A 293 -4.87 -3.22 5.07
C TYR A 293 -3.90 -3.99 5.99
N HIS A 294 -2.65 -3.50 6.10
CA HIS A 294 -1.52 -4.06 6.84
C HIS A 294 -0.86 -5.28 6.20
N ALA A 295 -1.27 -5.70 5.01
CA ALA A 295 -0.62 -6.81 4.31
C ALA A 295 0.64 -6.35 3.58
N GLN A 296 1.53 -7.30 3.28
CA GLN A 296 2.76 -7.04 2.54
C GLN A 296 2.59 -7.59 1.13
N ASP A 297 1.99 -6.80 0.25
CA ASP A 297 1.51 -7.30 -1.06
C ASP A 297 1.80 -6.32 -2.21
N ILE A 298 2.01 -6.83 -3.42
CA ILE A 298 2.12 -6.03 -4.64
C ILE A 298 1.24 -6.58 -5.76
N VAL A 299 0.22 -5.81 -6.12
CA VAL A 299 -0.60 -6.09 -7.30
C VAL A 299 -0.32 -5.14 -8.46
N ARG A 300 -0.74 -5.56 -9.65
CA ARG A 300 -0.71 -4.73 -10.85
C ARG A 300 -1.93 -4.94 -11.73
N ALA A 301 -2.38 -3.88 -12.38
CA ALA A 301 -3.47 -3.92 -13.35
C ALA A 301 -3.16 -3.04 -14.57
N SER A 302 -3.75 -3.40 -15.71
CA SER A 302 -3.58 -2.65 -16.95
C SER A 302 -4.76 -1.72 -17.20
N TYR A 303 -4.47 -0.45 -17.47
CA TYR A 303 -5.44 0.59 -17.79
C TYR A 303 -5.06 1.20 -19.14
N ASP A 304 -5.86 0.95 -20.17
CA ASP A 304 -5.58 1.36 -21.57
C ASP A 304 -4.17 0.97 -22.05
N GLY A 305 -3.69 -0.20 -21.62
CA GLY A 305 -2.37 -0.73 -21.98
C GLY A 305 -1.20 -0.21 -21.13
N VAL A 306 -1.45 0.68 -20.16
CA VAL A 306 -0.47 1.14 -19.17
C VAL A 306 -0.58 0.28 -17.93
N MET A 307 0.53 -0.26 -17.44
CA MET A 307 0.56 -1.05 -16.21
C MET A 307 0.72 -0.13 -15.00
N VAL A 308 -0.20 -0.23 -14.05
CA VAL A 308 -0.13 0.43 -12.73
C VAL A 308 0.18 -0.64 -11.69
N HIS A 309 1.08 -0.31 -10.77
CA HIS A 309 1.47 -1.14 -9.63
C HIS A 309 1.01 -0.45 -8.35
N ASP A 310 0.32 -1.22 -7.53
CA ASP A 310 -0.05 -0.85 -6.17
C ASP A 310 0.83 -1.65 -5.21
N VAL A 311 1.63 -0.96 -4.42
CA VAL A 311 2.67 -1.55 -3.57
C VAL A 311 2.27 -1.32 -2.12
N GLU A 312 1.50 -2.23 -1.56
CA GLU A 312 1.06 -2.17 -0.18
C GLU A 312 2.20 -2.56 0.75
N THR A 313 2.51 -1.72 1.73
CA THR A 313 3.52 -2.02 2.75
C THR A 313 2.83 -2.40 4.03
N GLY A 314 3.15 -3.57 4.55
CA GLY A 314 2.56 -4.08 5.78
C GLY A 314 2.89 -3.19 6.99
N SER A 315 2.05 -3.30 8.01
CA SER A 315 2.20 -2.50 9.22
C SER A 315 3.44 -2.92 10.01
N THR A 316 4.25 -1.94 10.40
CA THR A 316 5.43 -2.23 11.24
C THR A 316 5.04 -2.87 12.58
N VAL A 317 3.86 -2.60 13.12
CA VAL A 317 3.40 -3.14 14.42
C VAL A 317 2.57 -4.42 14.28
N THR A 318 2.54 -5.02 13.10
CA THR A 318 1.91 -6.33 12.84
C THR A 318 2.99 -7.26 12.32
N ALA A 319 3.10 -8.50 12.79
CA ALA A 319 4.10 -9.42 12.26
C ALA A 319 3.90 -9.63 10.74
N PRO A 320 4.99 -9.69 9.93
CA PRO A 320 6.39 -9.82 10.34
C PRO A 320 7.11 -8.47 10.56
N SER A 321 6.38 -7.37 10.74
CA SER A 321 6.93 -6.02 10.96
C SER A 321 7.81 -5.54 9.80
N PRO A 322 7.25 -5.47 8.58
CA PRO A 322 8.03 -5.27 7.37
C PRO A 322 8.43 -3.80 7.14
N TYR A 323 9.44 -3.63 6.30
CA TYR A 323 9.80 -2.39 5.63
C TYR A 323 10.27 -2.69 4.21
N ARG A 324 10.09 -1.76 3.28
CA ARG A 324 10.58 -1.92 1.89
C ARG A 324 11.83 -1.08 1.65
N LEU A 325 12.77 -1.63 0.88
CA LEU A 325 13.89 -0.90 0.29
C LEU A 325 13.68 -0.81 -1.21
N VAL A 326 13.74 0.40 -1.74
CA VAL A 326 13.45 0.70 -3.14
C VAL A 326 14.67 1.34 -3.78
N THR A 327 15.01 0.91 -4.99
CA THR A 327 16.05 1.53 -5.82
C THR A 327 15.45 1.99 -7.13
N ILE A 328 15.55 3.27 -7.42
CA ILE A 328 15.09 3.88 -8.68
C ILE A 328 16.32 4.27 -9.48
N ASP A 329 16.53 3.59 -10.60
CA ASP A 329 17.60 3.87 -11.55
C ASP A 329 16.99 4.56 -12.78
N ARG A 330 17.13 5.89 -12.85
CA ARG A 330 16.59 6.67 -13.97
C ARG A 330 17.32 6.40 -15.28
N ALA A 331 18.62 6.11 -15.23
CA ALA A 331 19.42 5.85 -16.42
C ALA A 331 19.05 4.50 -17.04
N ALA A 332 18.80 3.49 -16.21
CA ALA A 332 18.28 2.19 -16.64
C ALA A 332 16.77 2.19 -16.89
N GLY A 333 16.04 3.18 -16.37
CA GLY A 333 14.57 3.22 -16.42
C GLY A 333 13.95 2.10 -15.61
N THR A 334 14.48 1.82 -14.41
CA THR A 334 14.01 0.70 -13.57
C THR A 334 13.71 1.12 -12.14
N LEU A 335 12.80 0.37 -11.52
CA LEU A 335 12.51 0.40 -10.09
C LEU A 335 12.61 -1.02 -9.55
N ALA A 336 13.41 -1.21 -8.51
CA ALA A 336 13.56 -2.48 -7.81
C ALA A 336 13.13 -2.34 -6.34
N ILE A 337 12.43 -3.35 -5.82
CA ILE A 337 11.97 -3.43 -4.44
C ILE A 337 12.51 -4.73 -3.82
N THR A 338 12.97 -4.62 -2.58
CA THR A 338 13.24 -5.74 -1.68
C THR A 338 12.68 -5.42 -0.30
N SER A 339 12.02 -6.38 0.35
CA SER A 339 11.54 -6.22 1.73
C SER A 339 12.60 -6.65 2.76
N GLY A 340 12.53 -6.05 3.95
CA GLY A 340 13.13 -6.57 5.18
C GLY A 340 12.11 -6.53 6.31
N THR A 341 12.47 -7.09 7.46
CA THR A 341 11.60 -7.18 8.64
C THR A 341 12.37 -6.78 9.89
N VAL A 342 11.67 -6.32 10.92
CA VAL A 342 12.27 -6.13 12.24
C VAL A 342 12.56 -7.51 12.85
N GLU A 343 13.84 -7.78 13.16
CA GLU A 343 14.26 -9.09 13.70
C GLU A 343 14.39 -9.11 15.22
N SER A 344 14.52 -7.95 15.87
CA SER A 344 14.68 -7.81 17.31
C SER A 344 14.27 -6.43 17.80
N THR A 345 13.79 -6.35 19.04
CA THR A 345 13.55 -5.09 19.77
C THR A 345 14.30 -5.09 21.10
N SER A 346 14.25 -3.97 21.84
CA SER A 346 14.85 -3.89 23.17
C SER A 346 14.28 -4.91 24.15
N SER A 347 12.96 -5.12 24.11
CA SER A 347 12.28 -6.07 25.01
C SER A 347 12.39 -7.51 24.52
N HIS A 348 12.54 -7.72 23.21
CA HIS A 348 12.66 -9.04 22.57
C HIS A 348 13.96 -9.16 21.75
N PRO A 349 15.14 -9.22 22.39
CA PRO A 349 16.42 -9.18 21.69
C PRO A 349 16.77 -10.47 20.92
N SER A 350 16.10 -11.59 21.21
CA SER A 350 16.41 -12.90 20.63
C SER A 350 15.20 -13.72 20.17
N ASP A 351 14.00 -13.25 20.49
CA ASP A 351 12.75 -13.99 20.30
C ASP A 351 11.66 -13.16 19.60
N PHE A 352 11.96 -11.92 19.18
CA PHE A 352 10.95 -11.02 18.59
C PHE A 352 10.17 -11.65 17.44
N ILE A 353 10.83 -12.36 16.53
CA ILE A 353 10.16 -13.02 15.40
C ILE A 353 9.13 -14.04 15.90
N ALA A 354 9.51 -14.92 16.84
CA ALA A 354 8.60 -15.94 17.35
C ALA A 354 7.49 -15.33 18.23
N TRP A 355 7.82 -14.33 19.03
CA TRP A 355 6.88 -13.63 19.90
C TRP A 355 5.85 -12.81 19.11
N SER A 356 6.29 -12.04 18.11
CA SER A 356 5.39 -11.22 17.28
C SER A 356 4.49 -12.09 16.41
N GLN A 357 5.00 -13.22 15.92
CA GLN A 357 4.19 -14.22 15.21
C GLN A 357 3.08 -14.79 16.12
N ASP A 358 3.41 -15.19 17.35
CA ASP A 358 2.42 -15.68 18.32
C ASP A 358 1.39 -14.61 18.69
N TYR A 359 1.82 -13.36 18.85
CA TYR A 359 0.94 -12.21 19.06
C TYR A 359 -0.04 -12.03 17.89
N LEU A 360 0.46 -12.08 16.65
CA LEU A 360 -0.36 -11.97 15.45
C LEU A 360 -1.40 -13.09 15.37
N GLU A 361 -0.99 -14.34 15.50
CA GLU A 361 -1.88 -15.50 15.39
C GLU A 361 -2.98 -15.44 16.46
N THR A 362 -2.61 -15.19 17.73
CA THR A 362 -3.57 -15.06 18.83
C THR A 362 -4.55 -13.90 18.64
N GLY A 363 -4.05 -12.74 18.20
CA GLY A 363 -4.87 -11.57 17.91
C GLY A 363 -5.85 -11.82 16.76
N LEU A 364 -5.39 -12.47 15.68
CA LEU A 364 -6.21 -12.82 14.53
C LEU A 364 -7.26 -13.88 14.87
N GLU A 365 -6.95 -14.90 15.67
CA GLU A 365 -7.94 -15.88 16.14
C GLU A 365 -9.12 -15.19 16.84
N THR A 366 -8.81 -14.24 17.73
CA THR A 366 -9.84 -13.51 18.47
C THR A 366 -10.62 -12.54 17.57
N LEU A 367 -9.90 -11.78 16.72
CA LEU A 367 -10.51 -10.83 15.79
C LEU A 367 -11.43 -11.52 14.77
N VAL A 368 -10.95 -12.56 14.10
CA VAL A 368 -11.73 -13.32 13.11
C VAL A 368 -12.94 -13.96 13.77
N ALA A 369 -12.79 -14.55 14.96
CA ALA A 369 -13.92 -15.13 15.69
C ALA A 369 -14.97 -14.07 16.03
N ALA A 370 -14.56 -12.89 16.49
CA ALA A 370 -15.44 -11.78 16.78
C ALA A 370 -16.18 -11.28 15.53
N MET A 371 -15.47 -11.10 14.41
CA MET A 371 -16.05 -10.67 13.13
C MET A 371 -17.11 -11.66 12.62
N LEU A 372 -16.80 -12.96 12.61
CA LEU A 372 -17.73 -13.99 12.13
C LEU A 372 -18.97 -14.15 13.03
N THR A 373 -18.82 -13.85 14.33
CA THR A 373 -19.92 -13.90 15.31
C THR A 373 -20.81 -12.66 15.23
N ALA A 374 -20.25 -11.50 14.87
CA ALA A 374 -20.98 -10.26 14.74
C ALA A 374 -21.81 -10.18 13.44
N ALA A 375 -22.72 -9.21 13.37
CA ALA A 375 -23.34 -8.85 12.10
C ALA A 375 -22.27 -8.33 11.13
N PRO A 376 -22.37 -8.62 9.81
CA PRO A 376 -23.52 -9.24 9.14
C PRO A 376 -23.53 -10.77 9.10
N TYR A 377 -22.46 -11.45 9.55
CA TYR A 377 -22.31 -12.90 9.39
C TYR A 377 -23.11 -13.69 10.42
N SER A 378 -23.03 -13.32 11.70
CA SER A 378 -23.80 -13.90 12.81
C SER A 378 -23.76 -15.44 12.86
N LEU A 379 -22.57 -16.01 12.65
CA LEU A 379 -22.39 -17.45 12.55
C LEU A 379 -22.45 -18.14 13.93
N PRO A 380 -22.94 -19.40 14.00
CA PRO A 380 -22.87 -20.20 15.22
C PRO A 380 -21.42 -20.46 15.66
N GLU A 381 -21.18 -20.51 16.97
CA GLU A 381 -19.84 -20.75 17.57
C GLU A 381 -19.13 -21.98 17.00
N ALA A 382 -19.84 -23.08 16.80
CA ALA A 382 -19.26 -24.30 16.21
C ALA A 382 -18.80 -24.11 14.75
N THR A 383 -19.48 -23.25 13.98
CA THR A 383 -19.08 -22.89 12.62
C THR A 383 -17.87 -21.96 12.65
N VAL A 384 -17.85 -20.97 13.55
CA VAL A 384 -16.71 -20.08 13.75
C VAL A 384 -15.45 -20.88 14.10
N ALA A 385 -15.55 -21.81 15.07
CA ALA A 385 -14.44 -22.67 15.48
C ALA A 385 -13.89 -23.55 14.34
N ALA A 386 -14.71 -23.90 13.35
CA ALA A 386 -14.26 -24.64 12.17
C ALA A 386 -13.62 -23.76 11.10
N LEU A 387 -13.97 -22.47 11.05
CA LEU A 387 -13.49 -21.52 10.03
C LEU A 387 -12.20 -20.81 10.45
N VAL A 388 -12.03 -20.50 11.73
CA VAL A 388 -10.84 -19.80 12.25
C VAL A 388 -9.53 -20.48 11.81
N PRO A 389 -9.37 -21.81 11.94
CA PRO A 389 -8.15 -22.50 11.50
C PRO A 389 -7.91 -22.50 9.98
N LEU A 390 -8.91 -22.11 9.17
CA LEU A 390 -8.79 -21.96 7.72
C LEU A 390 -8.45 -20.51 7.33
N ILE A 391 -9.00 -19.52 8.05
CA ILE A 391 -8.87 -18.09 7.75
C ILE A 391 -7.56 -17.53 8.31
N VAL A 392 -7.23 -17.83 9.58
CA VAL A 392 -6.08 -17.21 10.26
C VAL A 392 -4.77 -17.50 9.52
N PRO A 393 -4.45 -18.75 9.12
CA PRO A 393 -3.23 -19.01 8.36
C PRO A 393 -3.18 -18.28 7.01
N ALA A 394 -4.33 -18.07 6.36
CA ALA A 394 -4.41 -17.32 5.10
C ALA A 394 -4.10 -15.83 5.31
N MET A 395 -4.65 -15.22 6.36
CA MET A 395 -4.35 -13.83 6.73
C MET A 395 -2.90 -13.64 7.15
N VAL A 396 -2.34 -14.58 7.92
CA VAL A 396 -0.93 -14.58 8.33
C VAL A 396 -0.02 -14.65 7.10
N ALA A 397 -0.30 -15.57 6.17
CA ALA A 397 0.46 -15.67 4.93
C ALA A 397 0.40 -14.36 4.13
N HIS A 398 -0.80 -13.78 4.00
CA HIS A 398 -0.99 -12.53 3.29
C HIS A 398 -0.28 -11.33 3.94
N TYR A 399 -0.15 -11.32 5.26
CA TYR A 399 0.63 -10.30 5.96
C TYR A 399 2.14 -10.46 5.77
N ALA A 400 2.61 -11.68 5.49
CA ALA A 400 4.01 -11.92 5.15
C ALA A 400 4.32 -11.66 3.66
N GLY A 401 3.32 -11.79 2.79
CA GLY A 401 3.45 -11.79 1.34
C GLY A 401 4.01 -13.10 0.77
N ASP A 402 3.96 -13.23 -0.56
CA ASP A 402 4.32 -14.39 -1.37
C ASP A 402 3.55 -15.65 -0.91
N GLU A 403 2.22 -15.57 -0.83
CA GLU A 403 1.37 -16.57 -0.18
C GLU A 403 1.43 -17.93 -0.87
N GLN A 404 1.58 -18.99 -0.06
CA GLN A 404 1.64 -20.37 -0.55
C GLN A 404 0.77 -21.31 0.28
N LEU A 405 -0.26 -21.85 -0.36
CA LEU A 405 -1.09 -22.90 0.22
C LEU A 405 -0.60 -24.30 -0.20
N ASP A 406 0.34 -24.85 0.58
CA ASP A 406 0.93 -26.16 0.32
C ASP A 406 0.08 -27.35 0.83
N ASP A 407 -0.83 -27.12 1.78
CA ASP A 407 -1.67 -28.18 2.33
C ASP A 407 -2.83 -28.52 1.37
N ALA A 408 -2.65 -29.61 0.62
CA ALA A 408 -3.63 -30.10 -0.33
C ALA A 408 -5.01 -30.44 0.29
N SER A 409 -5.05 -30.79 1.58
CA SER A 409 -6.31 -31.10 2.28
C SER A 409 -7.08 -29.83 2.63
N VAL A 410 -6.38 -28.77 3.05
CA VAL A 410 -6.95 -27.44 3.25
C VAL A 410 -7.45 -26.88 1.91
N LEU A 411 -6.64 -26.95 0.85
CA LEU A 411 -7.04 -26.51 -0.48
C LEU A 411 -8.31 -27.22 -0.98
N ALA A 412 -8.38 -28.54 -0.86
CA ALA A 412 -9.57 -29.30 -1.26
C ALA A 412 -10.81 -28.91 -0.43
N THR A 413 -10.63 -28.64 0.86
CA THR A 413 -11.71 -28.16 1.74
C THR A 413 -12.22 -26.80 1.30
N LEU A 414 -11.31 -25.84 1.05
CA LEU A 414 -11.66 -24.49 0.61
C LEU A 414 -12.33 -24.48 -0.77
N GLN A 415 -11.85 -25.30 -1.71
CA GLN A 415 -12.49 -25.47 -3.02
C GLN A 415 -13.90 -26.05 -2.91
N ALA A 416 -14.11 -27.03 -2.03
CA ALA A 416 -15.44 -27.58 -1.76
C ALA A 416 -16.36 -26.53 -1.12
N MET A 417 -15.84 -25.72 -0.19
CA MET A 417 -16.58 -24.60 0.39
C MET A 417 -17.00 -23.60 -0.67
N ALA A 418 -16.07 -23.14 -1.51
CA ALA A 418 -16.32 -22.16 -2.58
C ALA A 418 -17.34 -22.63 -3.63
N GLN A 419 -17.50 -23.95 -3.80
CA GLN A 419 -18.49 -24.57 -4.69
C GLN A 419 -19.79 -24.95 -3.98
N SER A 420 -19.94 -24.63 -2.69
CA SER A 420 -21.14 -24.94 -1.91
C SER A 420 -22.38 -24.29 -2.50
N THR A 421 -23.51 -24.98 -2.36
CA THR A 421 -24.83 -24.41 -2.68
C THR A 421 -25.35 -23.45 -1.61
N ASP A 422 -24.75 -23.49 -0.41
CA ASP A 422 -24.99 -22.51 0.64
C ASP A 422 -24.20 -21.22 0.34
N PRO A 423 -24.86 -20.06 0.12
CA PRO A 423 -24.17 -18.85 -0.32
C PRO A 423 -23.13 -18.32 0.68
N MET A 424 -23.36 -18.45 1.98
CA MET A 424 -22.42 -18.00 3.01
C MET A 424 -21.14 -18.84 3.00
N THR A 425 -21.29 -20.16 2.92
CA THR A 425 -20.17 -21.10 2.81
C THR A 425 -19.37 -20.86 1.52
N ALA A 426 -20.06 -20.67 0.39
CA ALA A 426 -19.42 -20.36 -0.90
C ALA A 426 -18.62 -19.05 -0.84
N MET A 427 -19.22 -18.02 -0.26
CA MET A 427 -18.58 -16.72 -0.07
C MET A 427 -17.33 -16.82 0.80
N LEU A 428 -17.41 -17.49 1.96
CA LEU A 428 -16.27 -17.65 2.88
C LEU A 428 -15.16 -18.54 2.28
N GLY A 429 -15.52 -19.61 1.57
CA GLY A 429 -14.55 -20.43 0.85
C GLY A 429 -13.82 -19.63 -0.23
N GLY A 430 -14.56 -18.82 -1.00
CA GLY A 430 -13.99 -17.93 -2.01
C GLY A 430 -13.09 -16.85 -1.41
N PHE A 431 -13.48 -16.27 -0.28
CA PHE A 431 -12.68 -15.29 0.46
C PHE A 431 -11.31 -15.86 0.87
N VAL A 432 -11.30 -17.01 1.53
CA VAL A 432 -10.04 -17.62 2.00
C VAL A 432 -9.17 -18.07 0.84
N LEU A 433 -9.75 -18.60 -0.24
CA LEU A 433 -9.00 -18.86 -1.47
C LEU A 433 -8.43 -17.59 -2.10
N GLY A 434 -9.13 -16.47 -1.99
CA GLY A 434 -8.67 -15.16 -2.43
C GLY A 434 -7.42 -14.72 -1.66
N LEU A 435 -7.41 -14.85 -0.33
CA LEU A 435 -6.23 -14.53 0.49
C LEU A 435 -5.01 -15.40 0.17
N TRP A 436 -5.20 -16.63 -0.27
CA TRP A 436 -4.10 -17.52 -0.71
C TRP A 436 -3.68 -17.29 -2.16
N ASN A 437 -4.37 -16.42 -2.90
CA ASN A 437 -4.05 -16.17 -4.29
C ASN A 437 -2.97 -15.10 -4.40
N ASP A 438 -1.75 -15.55 -4.70
CA ASP A 438 -0.54 -14.75 -4.97
C ASP A 438 -0.31 -14.60 -6.49
N PRO A 439 -0.84 -13.55 -7.15
CA PRO A 439 -0.57 -13.29 -8.56
C PRO A 439 0.72 -12.48 -8.74
N GLN A 440 1.49 -12.80 -9.78
CA GLN A 440 2.67 -12.01 -10.14
C GLN A 440 2.38 -10.49 -10.26
N PRO A 441 3.27 -9.61 -9.73
CA PRO A 441 4.64 -9.88 -9.27
C PRO A 441 4.73 -10.51 -7.88
N GLY A 442 5.92 -10.96 -7.47
CA GLY A 442 6.14 -11.34 -6.07
C GLY A 442 6.15 -10.10 -5.16
N ASP A 443 5.77 -10.30 -3.91
CA ASP A 443 5.47 -9.22 -2.97
C ASP A 443 6.72 -8.64 -2.33
N ASN A 444 7.68 -9.52 -2.03
CA ASN A 444 8.88 -9.13 -1.30
C ASN A 444 10.05 -8.78 -2.20
N THR A 445 10.02 -9.16 -3.46
CA THR A 445 11.04 -8.81 -4.45
C THR A 445 10.42 -8.52 -5.81
N LEU A 446 10.61 -7.29 -6.28
CA LEU A 446 10.11 -6.84 -7.57
C LEU A 446 11.18 -6.06 -8.34
N SER A 447 11.16 -6.20 -9.67
CA SER A 447 11.89 -5.32 -10.58
C SER A 447 11.00 -4.98 -11.77
N ILE A 448 10.77 -3.69 -12.02
CA ILE A 448 9.93 -3.17 -13.09
C ILE A 448 10.65 -2.11 -13.92
N THR A 449 10.21 -1.94 -15.16
CA THR A 449 10.63 -0.84 -16.03
C THR A 449 9.69 0.35 -15.81
N LEU A 450 10.25 1.53 -15.60
CA LEU A 450 9.55 2.81 -15.40
C LEU A 450 9.21 3.52 -16.70
#